data_AF-A0A846DI29-F1
#
_entry.id   AF-A0A846DI29-F1
#
_cell.length_a   1.000
_cell.length_b   1.000
_cell.length_c   1.000
_cell.angle_alpha   90.00
_cell.angle_beta   90.00
_cell.angle_gamma   90.00
#
_symmetry.space_group_name_H-M   'P 1'
#
loop_
_entity.id
_entity.type
_entity.pdbx_description
1 polymer ?
#
loop_
_entity_poly.entity_id
_entity_poly.type
_entity_poly.pdbx_seq_one_letter_code
_entity_poly.pdbx_strand_id
1 'polypeptide(L)' 'MTRFALNSEFLKKDQVQTVGSAIDKELWIPAEELKEFNRNILGKIEVIAEF' A
#
# COMPACT_ATOMS: atom_id res chain seq x y z
N MET A 1 9.77 10.51 -1.66
CA MET A 1 9.34 9.10 -1.74
C MET A 1 9.25 8.53 -0.33
N THR A 2 8.15 7.85 -0.01
CA THR A 2 7.93 7.25 1.32
C THR A 2 7.72 5.74 1.21
N ARG A 3 8.09 5.01 2.26
CA ARG A 3 7.88 3.57 2.39
C ARG A 3 7.28 3.26 3.75
N PHE A 4 6.42 2.26 3.82
CA PHE A 4 5.85 1.74 5.06
C PHE A 4 5.61 0.24 4.93
N ALA A 5 5.58 -0.46 6.07
CA ALA A 5 5.28 -1.88 6.11
C ALA A 5 3.78 -2.11 6.35
N LEU A 6 3.25 -3.21 5.84
CA LEU A 6 1.85 -3.61 5.99
C LEU A 6 1.78 -5.07 6.43
N ASN A 7 0.73 -5.43 7.15
CA ASN A 7 0.37 -6.83 7.37
C ASN A 7 -0.01 -7.50 6.04
N SER A 8 0.78 -8.47 5.59
CA SER A 8 0.54 -9.17 4.32
C SER A 8 -0.74 -10.01 4.30
N GLU A 9 -1.21 -10.49 5.45
CA GLU A 9 -2.47 -11.24 5.55
C GLU A 9 -3.67 -10.36 5.20
N PHE A 10 -3.64 -9.08 5.60
CA PHE A 10 -4.68 -8.11 5.25
C PHE A 10 -4.78 -7.88 3.74
N LEU A 11 -3.63 -7.93 3.05
CA LEU A 11 -3.52 -7.67 1.61
C LEU A 11 -3.89 -8.85 0.72
N LYS A 12 -4.01 -10.07 1.26
CA LYS A 12 -4.31 -11.27 0.44
C LYS A 12 -5.64 -11.20 -0.31
N LYS A 13 -6.57 -10.37 0.15
CA LYS A 13 -7.88 -10.18 -0.46
C LYS A 13 -7.84 -9.24 -1.67
N ASP A 14 -6.80 -8.41 -1.77
CA ASP A 14 -6.69 -7.35 -2.76
C ASP A 14 -5.73 -7.76 -3.87
N GLN A 15 -6.16 -7.65 -5.13
CA GLN A 15 -5.32 -7.99 -6.27
C GLN A 15 -4.45 -6.78 -6.66
N VAL A 16 -3.15 -7.03 -6.81
CA VAL A 16 -2.22 -6.05 -7.40
C VAL A 16 -2.62 -5.83 -8.86
N GLN A 17 -2.87 -4.57 -9.19
CA GLN A 17 -3.17 -4.11 -10.54
C GLN A 17 -1.90 -3.55 -11.16
N THR A 18 -1.76 -3.69 -12.48
CA THR A 18 -0.74 -2.96 -13.25
C THR A 18 -1.47 -1.96 -14.11
N VAL A 19 -1.32 -0.67 -13.82
CA VAL A 19 -2.01 0.42 -14.51
C VAL A 19 -0.95 1.37 -15.07
N GLY A 20 -1.02 1.66 -16.37
CA GLY A 20 0.02 2.43 -17.03
C GLY A 20 1.19 1.56 -17.50
N SER A 21 2.40 1.83 -17.01
CA SER A 21 3.59 1.06 -17.41
C SER A 21 3.58 -0.34 -16.79
N ALA A 22 4.26 -1.29 -17.42
CA ALA A 22 4.38 -2.67 -16.91
C ALA A 22 5.09 -2.75 -15.53
N ILE A 23 5.80 -1.69 -15.14
CA ILE A 23 6.49 -1.58 -13.85
C ILE A 23 5.63 -0.94 -12.75
N ASP A 24 4.54 -0.27 -13.12
CA ASP A 24 3.69 0.48 -12.19
C ASP A 24 2.64 -0.46 -11.60
N LYS A 25 2.97 -1.02 -10.43
CA LYS A 25 2.08 -1.90 -9.69
C LYS A 25 1.35 -1.11 -8.61
N GLU A 26 0.03 -1.21 -8.63
CA GLU A 26 -0.86 -0.53 -7.73
C GLU A 26 -1.68 -1.52 -6.91
N LEU A 27 -1.96 -1.15 -5.67
CA LEU A 27 -2.87 -1.87 -4.80
C LEU A 27 -4.09 -0.99 -4.57
N TRP A 28 -5.25 -1.46 -5.00
CA TRP A 28 -6.49 -0.69 -4.95
C TRP A 28 -7.31 -1.13 -3.74
N ILE A 29 -7.51 -0.21 -2.80
CA ILE A 29 -8.27 -0.44 -1.57
C ILE A 29 -9.58 0.33 -1.66
N PRO A 30 -10.74 -0.29 -1.39
CA PRO A 30 -12.01 0.42 -1.31
C PRO A 30 -11.96 1.56 -0.29
N ALA A 31 -12.60 2.69 -0.60
CA ALA A 31 -12.55 3.88 0.24
C ALA A 31 -13.12 3.61 1.66
N GLU A 32 -14.12 2.75 1.75
CA GLU A 32 -14.77 2.33 3.00
C GLU A 32 -13.81 1.57 3.93
N GLU A 33 -12.77 0.94 3.38
CA GLU A 33 -11.79 0.14 4.13
C GLU A 33 -10.54 0.91 4.54
N LEU A 34 -10.40 2.18 4.14
CA LEU A 34 -9.20 3.00 4.43
C LEU A 34 -8.83 3.04 5.91
N LYS A 35 -9.84 3.06 6.80
CA LYS A 35 -9.60 3.02 8.25
C LYS A 35 -8.95 1.72 8.70
N GLU A 36 -9.36 0.59 8.14
CA GLU A 36 -8.78 -0.73 8.43
C GLU A 36 -7.40 -0.87 7.79
N PHE A 37 -7.23 -0.40 6.55
CA PHE A 37 -5.93 -0.34 5.89
C PHE A 37 -4.90 0.41 6.76
N ASN A 38 -5.24 1.61 7.25
CA ASN A 38 -4.34 2.39 8.09
C ASN A 38 -3.98 1.70 9.42
N ARG A 39 -4.89 0.88 9.97
CA ARG A 39 -4.60 0.07 11.18
C ARG A 39 -3.61 -1.07 10.90
N ASN A 40 -3.52 -1.53 9.65
CA ASN A 40 -2.62 -2.60 9.26
C ASN A 40 -1.22 -2.11 8.85
N ILE A 41 -0.97 -0.79 8.88
CA ILE A 41 0.37 -0.22 8.71
C ILE A 41 1.21 -0.57 9.94
N LEU A 42 2.36 -1.21 9.70
CA LEU A 42 3.27 -1.68 10.73
C LEU A 42 4.44 -0.70 10.87
N GLY A 43 4.72 -0.31 12.11
CA GLY A 43 5.85 0.55 12.42
C GLY A 43 5.66 1.99 11.94
N LYS A 44 6.74 2.59 11.42
CA LYS A 44 6.78 3.99 11.00
C LYS A 44 6.70 4.10 9.47
N ILE A 45 6.18 5.23 9.00
CA ILE A 45 6.35 5.65 7.61
C ILE A 45 7.73 6.32 7.50
N GLU A 46 8.55 5.82 6.60
CA GLU A 46 9.92 6.27 6.37
C GLU A 46 9.98 7.13 5.10
N VAL A 47 10.68 8.26 5.17
CA VAL A 47 11.08 8.99 3.96
C VAL A 47 12.37 8.37 3.45
N ILE A 48 12.33 7.85 2.21
CA ILE A 48 13.49 7.17 1.61
C ILE A 48 14.15 7.99 0.50
N ALA A 49 13.51 9.07 0.04
CA ALA A 49 14.09 10.06 -0.86
C ALA A 49 13.31 11.38 -0.78
N GLU A 50 14.00 12.51 -0.97
CA GLU A 50 13.44 13.86 -1.10
C GLU A 50 14.08 14.49 -2.35
N PHE A 51 13.33 15.27 -3.12
CA PHE A 51 13.74 15.84 -4.41
C PHE A 51 13.41 17.32 -4.46
#